data_AF-A0A7S2T7Q8-F1
#
_entry.id   AF-A0A7S2T7Q8-F1
#
_cell.length_a   1.000
_cell.length_b   1.000
_cell.length_c   1.000
_cell.angle_alpha   90.00
_cell.angle_beta   90.00
_cell.angle_gamma   90.00
#
_symmetry.space_group_name_H-M   'P 1'
#
loop_
_entity.id
_entity.type
_entity.pdbx_description
1 polymer ?
#
loop_
_entity_poly.entity_id
_entity_poly.type
_entity_poly.pdbx_seq_one_letter_code
_entity_poly.pdbx_strand_id
1 'polypeptide(L)'
;MDTIDVSNLNRQFLFRMKDVGKPKAVVAAERIQERIEGVKVVPHFGRIEDKSPEFYKGFHIIVLGLDSVEARSWINETVCGFLEYDDDGQLDLSTIKPLVDGGTEGFKGHARVILPGITPCFACTMWLFPPQVKFPLCTLAETPRTPVHCIEYAHLIQWPKENEIVEFDVDNVEHLQWCHKNAVKRAEQFGIGGVTFSLVQGVVKNIIPAIASTNAIVAAACATEVLKTVTMCCAGMDNYMMYMGAEGIYTHTVKYEKDAECPVCSSGISLTISESKTLAELIDVVSAHASVKGNISAPSISCGSMNLYMHGPLEEATRPNLQRKVKDLIMTNKATLAINDKKLPRTLRLNLTIA
;
A
#
# COMPACT_ATOMS: atom_id res chain seq x y z
N MET A 1 7.71 2.57 11.44
CA MET A 1 7.75 3.66 12.42
C MET A 1 7.22 3.24 13.80
N ASP A 2 7.39 1.99 14.21
CA ASP A 2 6.63 1.49 15.37
C ASP A 2 7.49 1.25 16.60
N THR A 3 6.89 1.54 17.75
CA THR A 3 7.39 1.10 19.05
C THR A 3 6.68 -0.18 19.48
N ILE A 4 7.32 -0.94 20.37
CA ILE A 4 6.78 -2.20 20.89
C ILE A 4 5.64 -1.90 21.85
N ASP A 5 4.47 -2.49 21.60
CA ASP A 5 3.31 -2.44 22.48
C ASP A 5 3.06 -3.79 23.18
N VAL A 6 2.40 -3.78 24.34
CA VAL A 6 2.07 -5.00 25.10
C VAL A 6 1.22 -5.98 24.26
N SER A 7 0.30 -5.45 23.45
CA SER A 7 -0.54 -6.24 22.53
C SER A 7 0.25 -7.00 21.46
N ASN A 8 1.52 -6.67 21.24
CA ASN A 8 2.37 -7.33 20.25
C ASN A 8 2.95 -8.65 20.77
N LEU A 9 3.10 -8.79 22.08
CA LEU A 9 3.88 -9.86 22.72
C LEU A 9 3.24 -11.25 22.58
N ASN A 10 1.95 -11.33 22.24
CA ASN A 10 1.26 -12.60 22.00
C ASN A 10 1.71 -13.32 20.73
N ARG A 11 2.34 -12.60 19.78
CA ARG A 11 2.73 -13.15 18.45
C ARG A 11 4.11 -12.72 17.97
N GLN A 12 4.63 -11.59 18.43
CA GLN A 12 5.92 -11.06 18.01
C GLN A 12 7.01 -11.53 18.98
N PHE A 13 7.42 -12.78 18.82
CA PHE A 13 8.28 -13.51 19.77
C PHE A 13 9.70 -12.94 19.95
N LEU A 14 10.13 -11.96 19.14
CA LEU A 14 11.39 -11.26 19.33
C LEU A 14 11.34 -10.28 20.52
N PHE A 15 10.15 -9.83 20.92
CA PHE A 15 9.98 -8.80 21.93
C PHE A 15 9.63 -9.39 23.31
N ARG A 16 9.97 -8.65 24.36
CA ARG A 16 9.65 -9.00 25.76
C ARG A 16 9.01 -7.80 26.46
N MET A 17 8.41 -8.02 27.63
CA MET A 17 7.82 -6.95 28.45
C MET A 17 8.80 -5.80 28.72
N LYS A 18 10.09 -6.11 28.94
CA LYS A 18 11.15 -5.09 29.15
C LYS A 18 11.48 -4.23 27.92
N ASP A 19 11.00 -4.63 26.74
CA ASP A 19 11.28 -3.95 25.48
C ASP A 19 10.12 -3.02 25.06
N VAL A 20 9.00 -3.01 25.80
CA VAL A 20 7.84 -2.14 25.53
C VAL A 20 8.26 -0.67 25.49
N GLY A 21 7.78 0.06 24.49
CA GLY A 21 8.14 1.44 24.20
C GLY A 21 9.40 1.62 23.33
N LYS A 22 10.23 0.59 23.16
CA LYS A 22 11.42 0.67 22.30
C LYS A 22 11.07 0.50 20.81
N PRO A 23 11.90 1.01 19.88
CA PRO A 23 11.72 0.79 18.45
C PRO A 23 11.76 -0.69 18.06
N LYS A 24 10.73 -1.19 17.36
CA LYS A 24 10.64 -2.60 16.93
C LYS A 24 11.84 -3.05 16.11
N ALA A 25 12.25 -2.23 15.13
CA ALA A 25 13.34 -2.56 14.19
C ALA A 25 14.67 -2.79 14.91
N VAL A 26 15.00 -1.93 15.89
CA VAL A 26 16.26 -2.01 16.64
C VAL A 26 16.28 -3.27 17.49
N VAL A 27 15.25 -3.50 18.31
CA VAL A 27 15.18 -4.68 19.18
C VAL A 27 15.12 -5.97 18.36
N ALA A 28 14.45 -5.99 17.21
CA ALA A 28 14.41 -7.15 16.33
C ALA A 28 15.82 -7.50 15.79
N ALA A 29 16.56 -6.50 15.32
CA ALA A 29 17.92 -6.70 14.82
C ALA A 29 18.87 -7.17 15.91
N GLU A 30 18.79 -6.61 17.12
CA GLU A 30 19.56 -7.05 18.29
C GLU A 30 19.27 -8.52 18.60
N ARG A 31 17.99 -8.90 18.71
CA ARG A 31 17.59 -10.25 19.12
C ARG A 31 17.93 -11.33 18.10
N ILE A 32 17.88 -11.00 16.80
CA ILE A 32 18.29 -11.92 15.75
C ILE A 32 19.80 -12.16 15.80
N GLN A 33 20.59 -11.09 15.94
CA GLN A 33 22.06 -11.18 15.97
C GLN A 33 22.58 -11.83 17.26
N GLU A 34 21.90 -11.62 18.39
CA GLU A 34 22.18 -12.35 19.64
C GLU A 34 21.92 -13.87 19.50
N ARG A 35 20.94 -14.25 18.68
CA ARG A 35 20.48 -15.64 18.56
C ARG A 35 21.20 -16.43 17.47
N ILE A 36 21.50 -15.81 16.34
CA ILE A 36 22.06 -16.46 15.15
C ILE A 36 23.44 -15.89 14.85
N GLU A 37 24.46 -16.71 15.05
CA GLU A 37 25.85 -16.33 14.82
C GLU A 37 26.12 -16.06 13.32
N GLY A 38 26.92 -15.04 13.02
CA GLY A 38 27.33 -14.68 11.67
C GLY A 38 26.30 -13.89 10.84
N VAL A 39 25.09 -13.67 11.35
CA VAL A 39 24.08 -12.84 10.67
C VAL A 39 24.32 -11.36 10.97
N LYS A 40 24.20 -10.51 9.94
CA LYS A 40 24.21 -9.05 10.08
C LYS A 40 22.83 -8.50 9.74
N VAL A 41 22.16 -7.89 10.72
CA VAL A 41 20.87 -7.22 10.53
C VAL A 41 21.06 -5.72 10.75
N VAL A 42 20.77 -4.91 9.73
CA VAL A 42 20.85 -3.44 9.81
C VAL A 42 19.44 -2.89 10.05
N PRO A 43 19.13 -2.40 11.27
CA PRO A 43 17.80 -1.87 11.56
C PRO A 43 17.61 -0.48 10.94
N HIS A 44 16.40 -0.22 10.46
CA HIS A 44 15.96 1.11 10.06
C HIS A 44 14.68 1.48 10.81
N PHE A 45 14.78 2.41 11.75
CA PHE A 45 13.61 2.98 12.43
C PHE A 45 13.11 4.20 11.65
N GLY A 46 12.03 4.00 10.89
CA GLY A 46 11.41 5.03 10.07
C GLY A 46 10.22 4.46 9.31
N ARG A 47 9.65 5.27 8.43
CA ARG A 47 8.67 4.82 7.44
C ARG A 47 9.39 4.36 6.16
N ILE A 48 8.72 3.56 5.34
CA ILE A 48 9.29 3.12 4.06
C ILE A 48 9.38 4.30 3.08
N GLU A 49 8.42 5.22 3.19
CA GLU A 49 8.29 6.43 2.38
C GLU A 49 9.40 7.45 2.63
N ASP A 50 10.08 7.36 3.78
CA ASP A 50 11.20 8.23 4.14
C ASP A 50 12.50 7.86 3.41
N LYS A 51 12.55 6.72 2.74
CA LYS A 51 13.73 6.22 2.03
C LYS A 51 13.66 6.58 0.56
N SER A 52 14.82 6.99 0.00
CA SER A 52 14.89 7.31 -1.42
C SER A 52 14.72 6.04 -2.29
N PRO A 53 14.27 6.17 -3.53
CA PRO A 53 14.22 5.05 -4.47
C PRO A 53 15.58 4.35 -4.64
N GLU A 54 16.69 5.09 -4.58
CA GLU A 54 18.06 4.56 -4.67
C GLU A 54 18.39 3.58 -3.55
N PHE A 55 17.87 3.80 -2.34
CA PHE A 55 17.99 2.86 -1.23
C PHE A 55 17.43 1.49 -1.62
N TYR A 56 16.22 1.46 -2.21
CA TYR A 56 15.57 0.23 -2.63
C TYR A 56 16.26 -0.46 -3.82
N LYS A 57 16.86 0.32 -4.74
CA LYS A 57 17.67 -0.23 -5.85
C LYS A 57 18.85 -1.06 -5.36
N GLY A 58 19.38 -0.78 -4.17
CA GLY A 58 20.51 -1.49 -3.57
C GLY A 58 20.21 -2.92 -3.11
N PHE A 59 18.93 -3.33 -3.03
CA PHE A 59 18.55 -4.68 -2.63
C PHE A 59 18.40 -5.61 -3.85
N HIS A 60 18.61 -6.91 -3.62
CA HIS A 60 18.36 -7.95 -4.63
C HIS A 60 16.91 -8.45 -4.56
N ILE A 61 16.36 -8.60 -3.35
CA ILE A 61 14.99 -9.06 -3.09
C ILE A 61 14.44 -8.22 -1.94
N ILE A 62 13.15 -7.92 -1.99
CA ILE A 62 12.45 -7.18 -0.95
C ILE A 62 11.30 -8.05 -0.42
N VAL A 63 11.24 -8.26 0.89
CA VAL A 63 10.20 -9.06 1.54
C VAL A 63 9.27 -8.14 2.33
N LEU A 64 7.97 -8.26 2.11
CA LEU A 64 6.95 -7.39 2.67
C LEU A 64 6.12 -8.14 3.72
N GLY A 65 6.15 -7.63 4.95
CA GLY A 65 5.27 -8.01 6.05
C GLY A 65 4.48 -6.81 6.55
N LEU A 66 3.88 -6.06 5.61
CA LEU A 66 3.19 -4.80 5.86
C LEU A 66 1.76 -5.05 6.37
N ASP A 67 1.13 -4.05 6.97
CA ASP A 67 -0.22 -4.13 7.55
C ASP A 67 -1.25 -3.27 6.80
N SER A 68 -0.82 -2.37 5.92
CA SER A 68 -1.69 -1.49 5.14
C SER A 68 -1.63 -1.80 3.64
N VAL A 69 -2.71 -1.43 2.93
CA VAL A 69 -2.78 -1.49 1.46
C VAL A 69 -1.94 -0.37 0.86
N GLU A 70 -1.96 0.80 1.50
CA GLU A 70 -1.26 2.01 1.11
C GLU A 70 0.25 1.80 1.06
N ALA A 71 0.84 1.21 2.13
CA ALA A 71 2.27 0.92 2.16
C ALA A 71 2.67 -0.12 1.09
N ARG A 72 1.80 -1.11 0.83
CA ARG A 72 2.01 -2.11 -0.23
C ARG A 72 1.95 -1.49 -1.63
N SER A 73 0.99 -0.60 -1.88
CA SER A 73 0.90 0.17 -3.12
C SER A 73 2.15 1.01 -3.35
N TRP A 74 2.59 1.74 -2.32
CA TRP A 74 3.74 2.63 -2.42
C TRP A 74 5.04 1.89 -2.77
N ILE A 75 5.35 0.80 -2.07
CA ILE A 75 6.58 0.03 -2.36
C ILE A 75 6.49 -0.66 -3.72
N ASN A 76 5.30 -1.12 -4.11
CA ASN A 76 5.06 -1.71 -5.43
C ASN A 76 5.29 -0.70 -6.55
N GLU A 77 4.77 0.52 -6.42
CA GLU A 77 5.01 1.61 -7.38
C GLU A 77 6.49 1.96 -7.47
N THR A 78 7.15 2.13 -6.32
CA THR A 78 8.58 2.43 -6.24
C THR A 78 9.41 1.39 -6.99
N VAL A 79 9.15 0.11 -6.74
CA VAL A 79 9.90 -1.00 -7.32
C VAL A 79 9.56 -1.23 -8.80
N CYS A 80 8.30 -1.07 -9.21
CA CYS A 80 7.93 -1.11 -10.64
C CYS A 80 8.47 0.11 -11.42
N GLY A 81 8.76 1.22 -10.74
CA GLY A 81 9.43 2.39 -11.30
C GLY A 81 10.89 2.14 -11.69
N PHE A 82 11.50 1.05 -11.21
CA PHE A 82 12.87 0.67 -11.60
C PHE A 82 12.96 -0.04 -12.95
N LEU A 83 11.82 -0.48 -13.49
CA LEU A 83 11.79 -1.23 -14.74
C LEU A 83 12.28 -0.37 -15.90
N GLU A 84 13.33 -0.85 -16.56
CA GLU A 84 13.85 -0.28 -17.81
C GLU A 84 13.51 -1.20 -18.98
N TYR A 85 13.25 -0.59 -20.12
CA TYR A 85 12.93 -1.29 -21.36
C TYR A 85 13.92 -0.82 -22.43
N ASP A 86 14.38 -1.76 -23.26
CA ASP A 86 15.22 -1.45 -24.41
C ASP A 86 14.41 -0.80 -25.55
N ASP A 87 15.10 -0.42 -26.62
CA ASP A 87 14.49 0.25 -27.78
C ASP A 87 13.47 -0.65 -28.52
N ASP A 88 13.57 -1.98 -28.35
CA ASP A 88 12.64 -2.97 -28.88
C ASP A 88 11.45 -3.25 -27.93
N GLY A 89 11.40 -2.55 -26.78
CA GLY A 89 10.37 -2.67 -25.77
C GLY A 89 10.49 -3.93 -24.90
N GLN A 90 11.63 -4.64 -24.94
CA GLN A 90 11.90 -5.76 -24.06
C GLN A 90 12.36 -5.26 -22.69
N LEU A 91 11.93 -5.96 -21.64
CA LEU A 91 12.24 -5.61 -20.27
C LEU A 91 13.68 -6.02 -19.92
N ASP A 92 14.48 -5.08 -19.42
CA ASP A 92 15.78 -5.40 -18.83
C ASP A 92 15.59 -6.11 -17.50
N LEU A 93 15.83 -7.42 -17.50
CA LEU A 93 15.69 -8.30 -16.34
C LEU A 93 16.60 -7.91 -15.17
N SER A 94 17.71 -7.21 -15.42
CA SER A 94 18.65 -6.78 -14.38
C SER A 94 18.08 -5.68 -13.46
N THR A 95 17.08 -4.95 -13.97
CA THR A 95 16.40 -3.87 -13.23
C THR A 95 15.27 -4.38 -12.34
N ILE A 96 14.85 -5.64 -12.52
CA ILE A 96 13.79 -6.26 -11.73
C ILE A 96 14.26 -6.48 -10.30
N LYS A 97 13.49 -5.99 -9.34
CA LYS A 97 13.63 -6.33 -7.92
C LYS A 97 12.46 -7.21 -7.50
N PRO A 98 12.66 -8.53 -7.35
CA PRO A 98 11.63 -9.43 -6.84
C PRO A 98 11.06 -8.95 -5.51
N LEU A 99 9.73 -8.95 -5.41
CA LEU A 99 9.00 -8.69 -4.17
C LEU A 99 8.35 -10.00 -3.71
N VAL A 100 8.50 -10.32 -2.42
CA VAL A 100 7.76 -11.41 -1.77
C VAL A 100 6.87 -10.80 -0.70
N ASP A 101 5.56 -10.87 -0.85
CA ASP A 101 4.62 -10.26 0.08
C ASP A 101 3.81 -11.30 0.83
N GLY A 102 3.70 -11.10 2.15
CA GLY A 102 2.82 -11.85 3.03
C GLY A 102 1.75 -10.96 3.63
N GLY A 103 0.56 -11.52 3.84
CA GLY A 103 -0.51 -10.89 4.61
C GLY A 103 -1.28 -11.92 5.44
N THR A 104 -1.83 -11.46 6.57
CA THR A 104 -2.51 -12.33 7.55
C THR A 104 -3.67 -11.60 8.20
N GLU A 105 -4.79 -12.30 8.36
CA GLU A 105 -5.98 -11.84 9.08
C GLU A 105 -6.63 -13.04 9.77
N GLY A 106 -6.53 -13.10 11.10
CA GLY A 106 -7.03 -14.21 11.91
C GLY A 106 -6.44 -15.56 11.46
N PHE A 107 -7.32 -16.44 10.98
CA PHE A 107 -6.97 -17.75 10.43
C PHE A 107 -6.82 -17.76 8.90
N LYS A 108 -6.77 -16.59 8.26
CA LYS A 108 -6.55 -16.45 6.82
C LYS A 108 -5.21 -15.79 6.57
N GLY A 109 -4.58 -16.13 5.46
CA GLY A 109 -3.37 -15.45 5.02
C GLY A 109 -3.07 -15.71 3.57
N HIS A 110 -2.09 -14.98 3.06
CA HIS A 110 -1.57 -15.18 1.71
C HIS A 110 -0.07 -14.96 1.68
N ALA A 111 0.58 -15.65 0.75
CA ALA A 111 1.94 -15.38 0.33
C ALA A 111 1.94 -15.20 -1.19
N ARG A 112 2.69 -14.23 -1.70
CA ARG A 112 2.78 -13.98 -3.14
C ARG A 112 4.18 -13.57 -3.55
N VAL A 113 4.53 -13.94 -4.77
CA VAL A 113 5.79 -13.60 -5.42
C VAL A 113 5.48 -12.71 -6.61
N ILE A 114 6.05 -11.52 -6.60
CA ILE A 114 5.88 -10.52 -7.64
C ILE A 114 7.25 -10.31 -8.29
N LEU A 115 7.32 -10.56 -9.59
CA LEU A 115 8.39 -10.16 -10.49
C LEU A 115 7.88 -8.98 -11.31
N PRO A 116 8.16 -7.74 -10.89
CA PRO A 116 7.70 -6.54 -11.57
C PRO A 116 7.95 -6.61 -13.09
N GLY A 117 6.91 -6.30 -13.88
CA GLY A 117 6.99 -6.35 -15.34
C GLY A 117 6.74 -7.72 -15.97
N ILE A 118 6.85 -8.82 -15.20
CA ILE A 118 6.63 -10.20 -15.68
C ILE A 118 5.33 -10.79 -15.12
N THR A 119 5.19 -10.83 -13.79
CA THR A 119 3.99 -11.32 -13.11
C THR A 119 3.05 -10.15 -12.77
N PRO A 120 1.80 -10.40 -12.38
CA PRO A 120 0.95 -9.33 -11.82
C PRO A 120 1.63 -8.64 -10.65
N CYS A 121 1.64 -7.31 -10.66
CA CYS A 121 2.08 -6.50 -9.53
C CYS A 121 0.96 -6.36 -8.48
N PHE A 122 1.22 -5.63 -7.40
CA PHE A 122 0.20 -5.34 -6.38
C PHE A 122 -1.08 -4.75 -6.98
N ALA A 123 -0.94 -3.75 -7.85
CA ALA A 123 -2.07 -3.06 -8.46
C ALA A 123 -2.92 -3.96 -9.37
N CYS A 124 -2.32 -4.96 -10.03
CA CYS A 124 -3.06 -5.92 -10.86
C CYS A 124 -4.05 -6.78 -10.05
N THR A 125 -3.75 -6.99 -8.76
CA THR A 125 -4.50 -7.90 -7.88
C THR A 125 -5.17 -7.17 -6.72
N MET A 126 -5.25 -5.84 -6.77
CA MET A 126 -5.83 -5.02 -5.70
C MET A 126 -7.30 -5.36 -5.43
N TRP A 127 -8.01 -5.85 -6.44
CA TRP A 127 -9.41 -6.31 -6.33
C TRP A 127 -9.59 -7.55 -5.45
N LEU A 128 -8.52 -8.28 -5.12
CA LEU A 128 -8.58 -9.40 -4.16
C LEU A 128 -8.76 -8.92 -2.71
N PHE A 129 -8.43 -7.67 -2.42
CA PHE A 129 -8.63 -7.10 -1.09
C PHE A 129 -10.10 -6.77 -0.90
N PRO A 130 -10.70 -7.14 0.25
CA PRO A 130 -12.09 -6.84 0.52
C PRO A 130 -12.30 -5.31 0.54
N PRO A 131 -13.46 -4.82 0.08
CA PRO A 131 -13.77 -3.40 0.17
C PRO A 131 -13.81 -2.99 1.64
N GLN A 132 -13.23 -1.83 1.97
CA GLN A 132 -13.33 -1.27 3.31
C GLN A 132 -14.81 -0.99 3.64
N VAL A 133 -15.26 -1.49 4.79
CA VAL A 133 -16.63 -1.27 5.26
C VAL A 133 -16.77 0.20 5.66
N LYS A 134 -17.49 0.98 4.84
CA LYS A 134 -17.85 2.37 5.16
C LYS A 134 -19.34 2.44 5.45
N PHE A 135 -19.70 2.92 6.64
CA PHE A 135 -21.09 3.13 7.01
C PHE A 135 -21.59 4.48 6.49
N PRO A 136 -22.78 4.55 5.85
CA PRO A 136 -23.36 5.82 5.44
C PRO A 136 -23.60 6.73 6.65
N LEU A 137 -23.28 8.02 6.53
CA LEU A 137 -23.46 9.00 7.62
C LEU A 137 -24.91 9.07 8.10
N CYS A 138 -25.89 8.97 7.20
CA CYS A 138 -27.32 8.94 7.57
C CYS A 138 -27.68 7.71 8.43
N THR A 139 -27.06 6.56 8.18
CA THR A 139 -27.24 5.36 9.00
C THR A 139 -26.62 5.55 10.39
N LEU A 140 -25.44 6.15 10.46
CA LEU A 140 -24.80 6.43 11.75
C LEU A 140 -25.60 7.45 12.56
N ALA A 141 -26.09 8.53 11.91
CA ALA A 141 -26.75 9.66 12.56
C ALA A 141 -28.23 9.41 12.93
N GLU A 142 -28.99 8.79 12.03
CA GLU A 142 -30.47 8.72 12.16
C GLU A 142 -30.97 7.30 12.45
N THR A 143 -30.36 6.27 11.86
CA THR A 143 -30.89 4.89 11.88
C THR A 143 -29.84 3.82 12.21
N PRO A 144 -29.19 3.88 13.40
CA PRO A 144 -28.27 2.84 13.83
C PRO A 144 -29.02 1.50 13.98
N ARG A 145 -28.36 0.39 13.66
CA ARG A 145 -28.95 -0.96 13.65
C ARG A 145 -28.10 -2.00 14.37
N THR A 146 -26.80 -1.73 14.52
CA THR A 146 -25.82 -2.63 15.12
C THR A 146 -25.05 -1.87 16.19
N PRO A 147 -24.46 -2.55 17.19
CA PRO A 147 -23.62 -1.89 18.18
C PRO A 147 -22.42 -1.15 17.55
N VAL A 148 -21.92 -1.64 16.41
CA VAL A 148 -20.87 -0.98 15.62
C VAL A 148 -21.30 0.42 15.16
N HIS A 149 -22.55 0.60 14.71
CA HIS A 149 -23.04 1.92 14.29
C HIS A 149 -23.07 2.93 15.45
N CYS A 150 -23.40 2.46 16.66
CA CYS A 150 -23.41 3.30 17.86
C CYS A 150 -22.00 3.74 18.26
N ILE A 151 -21.01 2.85 18.12
CA ILE A 151 -19.60 3.14 18.39
C ILE A 151 -19.04 4.13 17.37
N GLU A 152 -19.28 3.88 16.08
CA GLU A 152 -18.84 4.77 14.99
C GLU A 152 -19.46 6.16 15.09
N TYR A 153 -20.72 6.27 15.51
CA TYR A 153 -21.32 7.57 15.78
C TYR A 153 -20.60 8.31 16.92
N ALA A 154 -20.34 7.62 18.04
CA ALA A 154 -19.67 8.24 19.18
C ALA A 154 -18.27 8.74 18.78
N HIS A 155 -17.52 7.92 18.04
CA HIS A 155 -16.17 8.22 17.58
C HIS A 155 -16.12 9.31 16.50
N LEU A 156 -16.88 9.18 15.40
CA LEU A 156 -16.74 10.03 14.22
C LEU A 156 -17.62 11.29 14.24
N ILE A 157 -18.73 11.27 14.97
CA ILE A 157 -19.73 12.35 14.95
C ILE A 157 -19.81 13.06 16.30
N GLN A 158 -19.92 12.31 17.40
CA GLN A 158 -20.13 12.91 18.72
C GLN A 158 -18.84 13.50 19.29
N TRP A 159 -17.71 12.80 19.18
CA TRP A 159 -16.44 13.29 19.72
C TRP A 159 -16.03 14.65 19.13
N PRO A 160 -15.99 14.86 17.80
CA PRO A 160 -15.59 16.15 17.24
C PRO A 160 -16.57 17.28 17.58
N LYS A 161 -17.84 16.96 17.89
CA LYS A 161 -18.85 17.94 18.32
C LYS A 161 -18.68 18.38 19.78
N GLU A 162 -18.24 17.47 20.65
CA GLU A 162 -18.07 17.76 22.08
C GLU A 162 -16.64 18.20 22.43
N ASN A 163 -15.66 17.84 21.60
CA ASN A 163 -14.24 18.14 21.79
C ASN A 163 -13.65 18.77 20.52
N GLU A 164 -13.86 20.08 20.34
CA GLU A 164 -13.41 20.80 19.14
C GLU A 164 -11.87 20.96 19.06
N ILE A 165 -11.17 20.86 20.20
CA ILE A 165 -9.72 21.11 20.29
C ILE A 165 -8.91 19.82 20.35
N VAL A 166 -9.45 18.76 20.95
CA VAL A 166 -8.71 17.52 21.23
C VAL A 166 -9.12 16.46 20.24
N GLU A 167 -8.17 16.01 19.41
CA GLU A 167 -8.39 14.88 18.50
C GLU A 167 -8.55 13.56 19.28
N PHE A 168 -9.34 12.64 18.73
CA PHE A 168 -9.56 11.34 19.34
C PHE A 168 -8.29 10.48 19.19
N ASP A 169 -7.51 10.39 20.26
CA ASP A 169 -6.44 9.39 20.37
C ASP A 169 -7.01 7.99 20.66
N VAL A 170 -6.81 7.07 19.71
CA VAL A 170 -7.28 5.69 19.80
C VAL A 170 -6.51 4.86 20.83
N ASP A 171 -5.30 5.26 21.20
CA ASP A 171 -4.49 4.57 22.20
C ASP A 171 -4.68 5.13 23.62
N ASN A 172 -5.38 6.26 23.76
CA ASN A 172 -5.73 6.83 25.04
C ASN A 172 -6.92 6.08 25.68
N VAL A 173 -6.69 5.53 26.87
CA VAL A 173 -7.68 4.76 27.63
C VAL A 173 -8.91 5.60 28.01
N GLU A 174 -8.71 6.88 28.35
CA GLU A 174 -9.81 7.79 28.73
C GLU A 174 -10.72 8.08 27.54
N HIS A 175 -10.13 8.28 26.36
CA HIS A 175 -10.88 8.49 25.12
C HIS A 175 -11.72 7.25 24.76
N LEU A 176 -11.11 6.06 24.86
CA LEU A 176 -11.82 4.80 24.65
C LEU A 176 -12.95 4.58 25.66
N GLN A 177 -12.75 4.93 26.93
CA GLN A 177 -13.79 4.87 27.96
C GLN A 177 -14.93 5.85 27.69
N TRP A 178 -14.61 7.07 27.25
CA TRP A 178 -15.61 8.05 26.81
C TRP A 178 -16.42 7.51 25.63
N CYS A 179 -15.76 6.92 24.63
CA CYS A 179 -16.41 6.37 23.44
C CYS A 179 -17.35 5.23 23.84
N HIS A 180 -16.89 4.31 24.70
CA HIS A 180 -17.71 3.23 25.23
C HIS A 180 -18.95 3.75 25.96
N LYS A 181 -18.79 4.72 26.87
CA LYS A 181 -19.91 5.29 27.63
C LYS A 181 -20.97 5.91 26.72
N ASN A 182 -20.55 6.66 25.70
CA ASN A 182 -21.48 7.31 24.77
C ASN A 182 -22.11 6.34 23.77
N ALA A 183 -21.35 5.34 23.31
CA ALA A 183 -21.87 4.27 22.47
C ALA A 183 -22.96 3.45 23.19
N VAL A 184 -22.78 3.15 24.48
CA VAL A 184 -23.81 2.48 25.30
C VAL A 184 -25.08 3.32 25.40
N LYS A 185 -24.97 4.61 25.76
CA LYS A 185 -26.13 5.52 25.83
C LYS A 185 -26.89 5.58 24.51
N ARG A 186 -26.18 5.67 23.38
CA ARG A 186 -26.80 5.67 22.06
C ARG A 186 -27.44 4.33 21.74
N ALA A 187 -26.80 3.22 22.08
CA ALA A 187 -27.37 1.90 21.87
C ALA A 187 -28.67 1.71 22.67
N GLU A 188 -28.73 2.18 23.92
CA GLU A 188 -29.95 2.18 24.75
C GLU A 188 -31.10 2.97 24.10
N GLN A 189 -30.82 4.16 23.52
CA GLN A 189 -31.84 4.98 22.84
C GLN A 189 -32.53 4.26 21.68
N PHE A 190 -31.81 3.38 20.99
CA PHE A 190 -32.29 2.64 19.82
C PHE A 190 -32.62 1.17 20.13
N GLY A 191 -32.57 0.76 21.40
CA GLY A 191 -32.85 -0.63 21.80
C GLY A 191 -31.83 -1.65 21.28
N ILE A 192 -30.57 -1.23 21.06
CA ILE A 192 -29.49 -2.07 20.52
C ILE A 192 -28.65 -2.61 21.69
N GLY A 193 -28.48 -3.93 21.75
CA GLY A 193 -27.60 -4.59 22.72
C GLY A 193 -26.20 -4.87 22.18
N GLY A 194 -25.30 -5.29 23.07
CA GLY A 194 -24.00 -5.86 22.69
C GLY A 194 -22.84 -4.88 22.55
N VAL A 195 -22.98 -3.62 22.99
CA VAL A 195 -21.84 -2.71 23.12
C VAL A 195 -20.99 -3.15 24.32
N THR A 196 -19.75 -3.58 24.04
CA THR A 196 -18.77 -3.96 25.06
C THR A 196 -17.50 -3.15 24.86
N PHE A 197 -16.69 -2.99 25.91
CA PHE A 197 -15.41 -2.26 25.81
C PHE A 197 -14.47 -2.90 24.78
N SER A 198 -14.42 -4.24 24.73
CA SER A 198 -13.63 -4.96 23.72
C SER A 198 -14.11 -4.68 22.29
N LEU A 199 -15.43 -4.58 22.07
CA LEU A 199 -15.98 -4.23 20.77
C LEU A 199 -15.64 -2.79 20.38
N VAL A 200 -15.68 -1.85 21.33
CA VAL A 200 -15.25 -0.46 21.11
C VAL A 200 -13.80 -0.40 20.68
N GLN A 201 -12.90 -1.07 21.40
CA GLN A 201 -11.50 -1.15 21.01
C GLN A 201 -11.32 -1.77 19.62
N GLY A 202 -12.06 -2.85 19.32
CA GLY A 202 -12.04 -3.50 18.01
C GLY A 202 -12.44 -2.59 16.86
N VAL A 203 -13.54 -1.86 17.02
CA VAL A 203 -14.08 -0.94 16.01
C VAL A 203 -13.20 0.30 15.86
N VAL A 204 -12.92 1.01 16.96
CA VAL A 204 -12.19 2.28 16.93
C VAL A 204 -10.75 2.11 16.47
N LYS A 205 -10.06 1.05 16.91
CA LYS A 205 -8.69 0.76 16.46
C LYS A 205 -8.63 -0.05 15.17
N ASN A 206 -9.77 -0.40 14.56
CA ASN A 206 -9.85 -1.33 13.42
C ASN A 206 -9.00 -2.59 13.62
N ILE A 207 -9.13 -3.24 14.79
CA ILE A 207 -8.24 -4.35 15.18
C ILE A 207 -8.46 -5.54 14.25
N ILE A 208 -7.42 -5.87 13.48
CA ILE A 208 -7.35 -7.10 12.71
C ILE A 208 -6.87 -8.22 13.66
N PRO A 209 -7.63 -9.31 13.85
CA PRO A 209 -7.19 -10.45 14.65
C PRO A 209 -5.86 -10.99 14.11
N ALA A 210 -4.91 -11.28 14.98
CA ALA A 210 -3.59 -11.74 14.56
C ALA A 210 -3.09 -12.88 15.46
N ILE A 211 -2.68 -13.98 14.82
CA ILE A 211 -2.32 -15.24 15.50
C ILE A 211 -0.92 -15.66 15.06
N ALA A 212 -0.10 -16.10 16.02
CA ALA A 212 1.28 -16.51 15.76
C ALA A 212 1.40 -17.64 14.73
N SER A 213 0.47 -18.61 14.76
CA SER A 213 0.46 -19.74 13.83
C SER A 213 0.27 -19.31 12.37
N THR A 214 -0.72 -18.47 12.09
CA THR A 214 -0.98 -17.94 10.75
C THR A 214 0.22 -17.12 10.24
N ASN A 215 0.81 -16.29 11.09
CA ASN A 215 2.02 -15.53 10.76
C ASN A 215 3.20 -16.46 10.43
N ALA A 216 3.37 -17.55 11.19
CA ALA A 216 4.43 -18.51 10.93
C ALA A 216 4.24 -19.24 9.59
N ILE A 217 3.02 -19.66 9.25
CA ILE A 217 2.71 -20.32 7.98
C ILE A 217 3.03 -19.39 6.80
N VAL A 218 2.54 -18.15 6.83
CA VAL A 218 2.75 -17.18 5.76
C VAL A 218 4.23 -16.78 5.66
N ALA A 219 4.88 -16.47 6.79
CA ALA A 219 6.29 -16.11 6.80
C ALA A 219 7.18 -17.26 6.29
N ALA A 220 6.84 -18.51 6.61
CA ALA A 220 7.56 -19.68 6.09
C ALA A 220 7.42 -19.82 4.57
N ALA A 221 6.22 -19.61 4.03
CA ALA A 221 6.00 -19.60 2.58
C ALA A 221 6.83 -18.48 1.91
N CYS A 222 6.78 -17.26 2.44
CA CYS A 222 7.58 -16.14 1.93
C CYS A 222 9.08 -16.43 1.98
N ALA A 223 9.61 -16.86 3.12
CA ALA A 223 11.04 -17.15 3.28
C ALA A 223 11.51 -18.28 2.34
N THR A 224 10.65 -19.28 2.11
CA THR A 224 10.92 -20.36 1.16
C THR A 224 11.04 -19.82 -0.27
N GLU A 225 10.14 -18.94 -0.71
CA GLU A 225 10.22 -18.35 -2.06
C GLU A 225 11.43 -17.42 -2.24
N VAL A 226 11.84 -16.71 -1.18
CA VAL A 226 13.09 -15.95 -1.18
C VAL A 226 14.28 -16.89 -1.39
N LEU A 227 14.35 -18.00 -0.64
CA LEU A 227 15.42 -18.99 -0.79
C LEU A 227 15.47 -19.55 -2.22
N LYS A 228 14.33 -19.91 -2.79
CA LYS A 228 14.23 -20.40 -4.18
C LYS A 228 14.71 -19.36 -5.18
N THR A 229 14.34 -18.10 -4.99
CA THR A 229 14.71 -17.00 -5.89
C THR A 229 16.21 -16.69 -5.83
N VAL A 230 16.83 -16.73 -4.64
CA VAL A 230 18.27 -16.48 -4.48
C VAL A 230 19.11 -17.64 -5.02
N THR A 231 18.70 -18.88 -4.73
CA THR A 231 19.54 -20.06 -4.99
C THR A 231 19.21 -20.76 -6.30
N MET A 232 18.06 -20.45 -6.90
CA MET A 232 17.50 -21.16 -8.06
C MET A 232 17.41 -22.68 -7.84
N CYS A 233 17.26 -23.12 -6.58
CA CYS A 233 17.30 -24.55 -6.22
C CYS A 233 16.07 -25.32 -6.72
N CYS A 234 14.94 -24.65 -6.95
CA CYS A 234 13.75 -25.21 -7.57
C CYS A 234 12.85 -24.11 -8.15
N ALA A 235 11.80 -24.51 -8.86
CA ALA A 235 10.79 -23.57 -9.35
C ALA A 235 10.07 -22.86 -8.19
N GLY A 236 9.81 -21.57 -8.40
CA GLY A 236 8.98 -20.75 -7.51
C GLY A 236 7.50 -21.13 -7.61
N MET A 237 6.72 -20.62 -6.66
CA MET A 237 5.27 -20.77 -6.68
C MET A 237 4.60 -20.03 -7.85
N ASP A 238 3.41 -20.49 -8.23
CA ASP A 238 2.50 -19.80 -9.16
C ASP A 238 1.93 -18.54 -8.50
N ASN A 239 2.76 -17.49 -8.39
CA ASN A 239 2.60 -16.12 -7.88
C ASN A 239 1.70 -15.79 -6.67
N TYR A 240 0.67 -16.58 -6.31
CA TYR A 240 -0.21 -16.34 -5.19
C TYR A 240 -0.65 -17.64 -4.52
N MET A 241 -0.44 -17.73 -3.21
CA MET A 241 -0.89 -18.81 -2.33
C MET A 241 -1.82 -18.20 -1.30
N MET A 242 -2.99 -18.80 -1.14
CA MET A 242 -3.90 -18.50 -0.05
C MET A 242 -3.88 -19.62 0.99
N TYR A 243 -4.07 -19.24 2.25
CA TYR A 243 -4.23 -20.13 3.39
C TYR A 243 -5.54 -19.82 4.10
N MET A 244 -6.30 -20.87 4.45
CA MET A 244 -7.48 -20.80 5.30
C MET A 244 -7.39 -21.87 6.39
N GLY A 245 -7.46 -21.42 7.64
CA GLY A 245 -7.27 -22.22 8.85
C GLY A 245 -8.51 -22.42 9.72
N ALA A 246 -9.67 -21.89 9.32
CA ALA A 246 -10.85 -21.82 10.20
C ALA A 246 -11.54 -23.18 10.43
N GLU A 247 -11.64 -24.01 9.39
CA GLU A 247 -12.35 -25.31 9.40
C GLU A 247 -11.40 -26.50 9.13
N GLY A 248 -10.10 -26.27 9.18
CA GLY A 248 -9.06 -27.25 8.81
C GLY A 248 -7.83 -26.56 8.24
N ILE A 249 -6.98 -27.31 7.55
CA ILE A 249 -5.80 -26.75 6.85
C ILE A 249 -6.10 -26.79 5.36
N TYR A 250 -6.37 -25.62 4.79
CA TYR A 250 -6.57 -25.47 3.35
C TYR A 250 -5.58 -24.47 2.77
N THR A 251 -4.95 -24.86 1.67
CA THR A 251 -4.09 -23.99 0.87
C THR A 251 -4.41 -24.15 -0.59
N HIS A 252 -4.43 -23.04 -1.33
CA HIS A 252 -4.61 -23.06 -2.77
C HIS A 252 -3.61 -22.10 -3.42
N THR A 253 -2.99 -22.53 -4.52
CA THR A 253 -2.04 -21.72 -5.28
C THR A 253 -2.65 -21.44 -6.63
N VAL A 254 -2.66 -20.17 -7.02
CA VAL A 254 -3.31 -19.69 -8.25
C VAL A 254 -2.37 -18.75 -8.96
N LYS A 255 -2.10 -19.04 -10.24
CA LYS A 255 -1.38 -18.13 -11.11
C LYS A 255 -2.31 -17.03 -11.61
N TYR A 256 -2.20 -15.84 -11.05
CA TYR A 256 -2.86 -14.67 -11.61
C TYR A 256 -2.11 -14.13 -12.83
N GLU A 257 -2.85 -13.51 -13.75
CA GLU A 257 -2.29 -12.91 -14.96
C GLU A 257 -1.92 -11.45 -14.75
N LYS A 258 -0.84 -11.01 -15.40
CA LYS A 258 -0.44 -9.61 -15.42
C LYS A 258 -1.41 -8.84 -16.31
N ASP A 259 -1.95 -7.74 -15.78
CA ASP A 259 -2.69 -6.78 -16.59
C ASP A 259 -1.72 -6.01 -17.50
N ALA A 260 -1.88 -6.18 -18.82
CA ALA A 260 -1.06 -5.53 -19.83
C ALA A 260 -1.18 -4.00 -19.81
N GLU A 261 -2.32 -3.48 -19.35
CA GLU A 261 -2.62 -2.04 -19.27
C GLU A 261 -2.41 -1.48 -17.85
N CYS A 262 -1.76 -2.22 -16.97
CA CYS A 262 -1.55 -1.79 -15.58
C CYS A 262 -0.80 -0.43 -15.51
N PRO A 263 -1.30 0.58 -14.78
CA PRO A 263 -0.61 1.87 -14.60
C PRO A 263 0.82 1.76 -14.06
N VAL A 264 1.11 0.67 -13.35
CA VAL A 264 2.28 0.58 -12.50
C VAL A 264 3.35 -0.28 -13.14
N CYS A 265 3.00 -1.50 -13.56
CA CYS A 265 3.95 -2.49 -14.07
C CYS A 265 3.86 -2.77 -15.57
N SER A 266 2.99 -2.07 -16.31
CA SER A 266 3.03 -2.14 -17.78
C SER A 266 4.26 -1.42 -18.31
N SER A 267 4.64 -1.72 -19.55
CA SER A 267 5.63 -0.93 -20.28
C SER A 267 5.17 0.50 -20.55
N GLY A 268 3.87 0.79 -20.39
CA GLY A 268 3.29 2.09 -20.69
C GLY A 268 3.32 2.43 -22.18
N ILE A 269 3.03 3.70 -22.49
CA ILE A 269 3.22 4.28 -23.82
C ILE A 269 4.61 4.90 -23.88
N SER A 270 5.36 4.68 -24.95
CA SER A 270 6.62 5.39 -25.20
C SER A 270 6.39 6.56 -26.14
N LEU A 271 6.80 7.77 -25.75
CA LEU A 271 6.73 8.97 -26.59
C LEU A 271 8.10 9.65 -26.64
N THR A 272 8.48 10.08 -27.84
CA THR A 272 9.63 10.95 -28.06
C THR A 272 9.15 12.35 -28.44
N ILE A 273 9.64 13.37 -27.72
CA ILE A 273 9.34 14.77 -27.98
C ILE A 273 10.62 15.57 -28.20
N SER A 274 10.50 16.70 -28.91
CA SER A 274 11.60 17.66 -29.05
C SER A 274 11.81 18.45 -27.75
N GLU A 275 13.06 18.83 -27.45
CA GLU A 275 13.41 19.71 -26.32
C GLU A 275 12.64 21.04 -26.26
N SER A 276 12.15 21.52 -27.40
CA SER A 276 11.40 22.78 -27.49
C SER A 276 9.96 22.69 -27.03
N LYS A 277 9.39 21.47 -26.93
CA LYS A 277 7.97 21.28 -26.63
C LYS A 277 7.61 21.66 -25.21
N THR A 278 6.48 22.35 -25.09
CA THR A 278 5.85 22.74 -23.83
C THR A 278 5.03 21.60 -23.23
N LEU A 279 4.69 21.71 -21.94
CA LEU A 279 3.81 20.74 -21.28
C LEU A 279 2.41 20.69 -21.91
N ALA A 280 1.89 21.83 -22.39
CA ALA A 280 0.64 21.87 -23.14
C ALA A 280 0.72 21.04 -24.43
N GLU A 281 1.79 21.18 -25.21
CA GLU A 281 1.98 20.40 -26.43
C GLU A 281 2.20 18.91 -26.14
N LEU A 282 2.81 18.55 -25.00
CA LEU A 282 2.88 17.16 -24.56
C LEU A 282 1.48 16.59 -24.27
N ILE A 283 0.62 17.35 -23.59
CA ILE A 283 -0.77 16.96 -23.32
C ILE A 283 -1.52 16.72 -24.64
N ASP A 284 -1.32 17.57 -25.65
CA ASP A 284 -1.94 17.41 -26.96
C ASP A 284 -1.44 16.14 -27.67
N VAL A 285 -0.12 15.89 -27.66
CA VAL A 285 0.48 14.69 -28.25
C VAL A 285 -0.03 13.42 -27.57
N VAL A 286 -0.10 13.41 -26.24
CA VAL A 286 -0.65 12.30 -25.46
C VAL A 286 -2.13 12.10 -25.82
N SER A 287 -2.94 13.16 -25.84
CA SER A 287 -4.37 13.08 -26.15
C SER A 287 -4.65 12.59 -27.58
N ALA A 288 -3.71 12.84 -28.50
CA ALA A 288 -3.78 12.38 -29.89
C ALA A 288 -3.24 10.95 -30.11
N HIS A 289 -2.54 10.36 -29.13
CA HIS A 289 -1.90 9.06 -29.29
C HIS A 289 -2.91 7.94 -29.49
N ALA A 290 -2.64 7.02 -30.43
CA ALA A 290 -3.59 6.00 -30.88
C ALA A 290 -4.15 5.13 -29.74
N SER A 291 -3.34 4.85 -28.72
CA SER A 291 -3.72 4.04 -27.56
C SER A 291 -4.71 4.70 -26.60
N VAL A 292 -4.89 6.03 -26.67
CA VAL A 292 -5.73 6.79 -25.71
C VAL A 292 -6.69 7.77 -26.39
N LYS A 293 -6.58 7.93 -27.70
CA LYS A 293 -7.41 8.82 -28.51
C LYS A 293 -8.90 8.49 -28.32
N GLY A 294 -9.67 9.44 -27.80
CA GLY A 294 -11.11 9.30 -27.51
C GLY A 294 -11.45 8.92 -26.06
N ASN A 295 -10.46 8.44 -25.29
CA ASN A 295 -10.61 8.02 -23.89
C ASN A 295 -9.96 8.99 -22.88
N ILE A 296 -9.47 10.13 -23.36
CA ILE A 296 -8.92 11.23 -22.55
C ILE A 296 -9.70 12.52 -22.88
N SER A 297 -9.89 13.39 -21.90
CA SER A 297 -10.58 14.67 -22.06
C SER A 297 -9.81 15.87 -21.52
N ALA A 298 -9.27 15.75 -20.31
CA ALA A 298 -8.54 16.77 -19.58
C ALA A 298 -7.51 16.06 -18.67
N PRO A 299 -6.37 15.59 -19.24
CA PRO A 299 -5.42 14.76 -18.51
C PRO A 299 -4.60 15.60 -17.52
N SER A 300 -4.42 15.05 -16.32
CA SER A 300 -3.43 15.49 -15.33
C SER A 300 -2.17 14.66 -15.50
N ILE A 301 -0.99 15.29 -15.44
CA ILE A 301 0.31 14.65 -15.62
C ILE A 301 1.16 14.87 -14.37
N SER A 302 1.71 13.80 -13.82
CA SER A 302 2.68 13.83 -12.73
C SER A 302 3.95 13.07 -13.10
N CYS A 303 5.06 13.44 -12.45
CA CYS A 303 6.36 12.78 -12.56
C CYS A 303 6.85 12.47 -11.14
N GLY A 304 6.85 11.20 -10.75
CA GLY A 304 7.10 10.81 -9.36
C GLY A 304 6.11 11.48 -8.39
N SER A 305 6.61 12.22 -7.40
CA SER A 305 5.79 12.97 -6.44
C SER A 305 5.39 14.37 -6.91
N MET A 306 5.93 14.84 -8.04
CA MET A 306 5.68 16.18 -8.55
C MET A 306 4.51 16.19 -9.54
N ASN A 307 3.48 16.99 -9.24
CA ASN A 307 2.40 17.26 -10.20
C ASN A 307 2.88 18.30 -11.23
N LEU A 308 3.12 17.86 -12.46
CA LEU A 308 3.49 18.77 -13.56
C LEU A 308 2.29 19.65 -13.92
N TYR A 309 1.12 19.02 -14.04
CA TYR A 309 -0.15 19.69 -14.23
C TYR A 309 -1.29 18.85 -13.65
N MET A 310 -2.15 19.46 -12.82
CA MET A 310 -3.27 18.75 -12.19
C MET A 310 -4.54 19.57 -12.24
N HIS A 311 -5.60 18.98 -12.77
CA HIS A 311 -6.93 19.59 -12.76
C HIS A 311 -7.56 19.56 -11.36
N GLY A 312 -8.30 20.62 -11.01
CA GLY A 312 -8.98 20.75 -9.72
C GLY A 312 -8.10 21.38 -8.61
N PRO A 313 -7.81 20.68 -7.49
CA PRO A 313 -7.30 21.33 -6.27
C PRO A 313 -5.99 22.12 -6.40
N LEU A 314 -5.07 21.71 -7.29
CA LEU A 314 -3.79 22.40 -7.52
C LEU A 314 -3.70 22.99 -8.93
N GLU A 315 -4.84 23.24 -9.58
CA GLU A 315 -4.83 23.72 -10.96
C GLU A 315 -4.22 25.11 -11.07
N GLU A 316 -4.56 26.04 -10.19
CA GLU A 316 -3.96 27.38 -10.19
C GLU A 316 -2.44 27.36 -9.99
N ALA A 317 -1.96 26.48 -9.09
CA ALA A 317 -0.54 26.35 -8.79
C ALA A 317 0.25 25.70 -9.93
N THR A 318 -0.36 24.77 -10.67
CA THR A 318 0.32 23.99 -11.72
C THR A 318 0.07 24.52 -13.13
N ARG A 319 -0.95 25.36 -13.35
CA ARG A 319 -1.27 25.98 -14.65
C ARG A 319 -0.09 26.72 -15.30
N PRO A 320 0.78 27.46 -14.57
CA PRO A 320 1.95 28.11 -15.18
C PRO A 320 2.92 27.14 -15.85
N ASN A 321 2.96 25.87 -15.42
CA ASN A 321 3.83 24.86 -16.01
C ASN A 321 3.42 24.48 -17.44
N LEU A 322 2.17 24.73 -17.85
CA LEU A 322 1.69 24.41 -19.21
C LEU A 322 2.51 25.10 -20.31
N GLN A 323 2.99 26.32 -20.05
CA GLN A 323 3.78 27.11 -21.00
C GLN A 323 5.28 26.86 -20.89
N ARG A 324 5.72 26.10 -19.89
CA ARG A 324 7.13 25.78 -19.69
C ARG A 324 7.52 24.58 -20.54
N LYS A 325 8.77 24.55 -20.99
CA LYS A 325 9.31 23.40 -21.71
C LYS A 325 9.36 22.20 -20.79
N VAL A 326 9.06 21.03 -21.34
CA VAL A 326 9.07 19.78 -20.57
C VAL A 326 10.46 19.49 -20.00
N LYS A 327 11.51 19.79 -20.77
CA LYS A 327 12.92 19.64 -20.34
C LYS A 327 13.24 20.47 -19.08
N ASP A 328 12.67 21.66 -18.95
CA ASP A 328 12.90 22.55 -17.81
C ASP A 328 12.15 22.12 -16.54
N LEU A 329 11.11 21.29 -16.71
CA LEU A 329 10.30 20.78 -15.60
C LEU A 329 10.87 19.49 -15.02
N ILE A 330 11.30 18.58 -15.88
CA ILE A 330 11.75 17.24 -15.46
C ILE A 330 13.27 17.19 -15.25
N MET A 331 14.02 18.11 -15.88
CA MET A 331 15.48 18.22 -15.78
C MET A 331 16.25 16.95 -16.21
N THR A 332 15.60 16.05 -16.96
CA THR A 332 16.19 14.82 -17.49
C THR A 332 15.75 14.59 -18.94
N ASN A 333 16.55 13.86 -19.72
CA ASN A 333 16.21 13.49 -21.10
C ASN A 333 15.29 12.26 -21.19
N LYS A 334 15.15 11.49 -20.12
CA LYS A 334 14.22 10.36 -20.01
C LYS A 334 13.46 10.46 -18.70
N ALA A 335 12.15 10.23 -18.76
CA ALA A 335 11.29 10.28 -17.58
C ALA A 335 10.08 9.36 -17.73
N THR A 336 9.60 8.82 -16.61
CA THR A 336 8.31 8.12 -16.55
C THR A 336 7.27 9.07 -15.95
N LEU A 337 6.22 9.33 -16.72
CA LEU A 337 5.11 10.18 -16.37
C LEU A 337 3.86 9.32 -16.09
N ALA A 338 3.05 9.75 -15.13
CA ALA A 338 1.75 9.18 -14.85
C ALA A 338 0.65 10.13 -15.37
N ILE A 339 -0.25 9.60 -16.18
CA ILE A 339 -1.35 10.35 -16.79
C ILE A 339 -2.66 9.90 -16.15
N ASN A 340 -3.43 10.84 -15.62
CA ASN A 340 -4.74 10.58 -15.01
C ASN A 340 -5.82 11.42 -15.69
N ASP A 341 -6.99 10.85 -15.95
CA ASP A 341 -8.12 11.54 -16.57
C ASP A 341 -9.44 10.94 -16.05
N LYS A 342 -10.51 11.75 -16.00
CA LYS A 342 -11.83 11.28 -15.58
C LYS A 342 -12.41 10.19 -16.50
N LYS A 343 -12.05 10.21 -17.79
CA LYS A 343 -12.48 9.21 -18.78
C LYS A 343 -11.58 7.99 -18.83
N LEU A 344 -10.37 8.10 -18.29
CA LEU A 344 -9.50 6.94 -18.18
C LEU A 344 -9.99 6.07 -17.02
N PRO A 345 -10.20 4.76 -17.25
CA PRO A 345 -10.61 3.86 -16.18
C PRO A 345 -9.52 3.73 -15.11
N ARG A 346 -8.25 4.01 -15.48
CA ARG A 346 -7.06 3.92 -14.63
C ARG A 346 -5.99 4.90 -15.10
N THR A 347 -5.07 5.25 -14.20
CA THR A 347 -3.87 6.01 -14.54
C THR A 347 -3.04 5.28 -15.60
N LEU A 348 -2.38 6.00 -16.50
CA LEU A 348 -1.58 5.44 -17.57
C LEU A 348 -0.12 5.82 -17.41
N ARG A 349 0.78 4.86 -17.62
CA ARG A 349 2.24 5.07 -17.60
C ARG A 349 2.70 5.56 -18.97
N LEU A 350 3.47 6.65 -18.98
CA LEU A 350 4.11 7.20 -20.17
C LEU A 350 5.62 7.27 -19.97
N ASN A 351 6.40 6.57 -20.79
CA ASN A 351 7.84 6.74 -20.85
C ASN A 351 8.17 7.82 -21.89
N LEU A 352 8.61 8.97 -21.41
CA LEU A 352 8.97 10.12 -22.22
C LEU A 352 10.47 10.12 -22.49
N THR A 353 10.86 10.25 -23.76
CA THR A 353 12.22 10.59 -24.19
C THR A 353 12.22 11.98 -24.81
N ILE A 354 13.15 12.84 -24.38
CA ILE A 354 13.34 14.18 -24.92
C ILE A 354 14.59 14.16 -25.79
N ALA A 355 14.43 14.50 -27.07
CA ALA A 355 15.46 14.45 -28.10
C ALA A 355 15.67 15.81 -28.79
#